data_AF-A0A497MZG7-F1
#
_entry.id   AF-A0A497MZG7-F1
#
_cell.length_a   1.000
_cell.length_b   1.000
_cell.length_c   1.000
_cell.angle_alpha   90.00
_cell.angle_beta   90.00
_cell.angle_gamma   90.00
#
_symmetry.space_group_name_H-M   'P 1'
#
loop_
_entity.id
_entity.type
_entity.pdbx_description
1 polymer ?
#
loop_
_entity_poly.entity_id
_entity_poly.type
_entity_poly.pdbx_seq_one_letter_code
_entity_poly.pdbx_strand_id
1 'polypeptide(L)'
;FKTERFKIRVGRGPVLDTEIREVGSPIVLGEIPGVIAYVGCANWPSPMQDVGRMAYEFARRGYIVTATGCSAMAIAFYKDEDGRSPYEVFPGEFNRGGLLNIGSCVANAHITGAAIKIANIFARRRLRGNYEEIADYVLHRVGACGVAWGAMSQKAASIATGCNRLGIPVIVGPQGSKYRRLYLGRIEDKESFSVWDARTGQKVFIGPAPEHLVYVAETVEECMVWTAKLCIRPNDTTKGRMIKLTHYVELYKHFYGRLPKDLPMLVRTEADIPITYKDEILEFLKAEGWEPHPQPSIDPTLLERLIRVKV
;
A
#
# COMPACT_ATOMS: atom_id res chain seq x y z
N PHE A 1 -3.34 -20.23 -26.93
CA PHE A 1 -4.44 -20.52 -26.00
C PHE A 1 -4.82 -22.00 -25.87
N LYS A 2 -5.20 -22.77 -26.93
CA LYS A 2 -5.73 -24.15 -26.76
C LYS A 2 -4.80 -25.14 -26.03
N THR A 3 -3.49 -24.90 -26.00
CA THR A 3 -2.47 -25.76 -25.36
C THR A 3 -1.82 -25.13 -24.13
N GLU A 4 -2.23 -23.92 -23.74
CA GLU A 4 -1.61 -23.21 -22.62
C GLU A 4 -2.05 -23.81 -21.28
N ARG A 5 -1.08 -24.04 -20.40
CA ARG A 5 -1.29 -24.59 -19.06
C ARG A 5 -0.53 -23.75 -18.04
N PHE A 6 -1.24 -23.32 -17.00
CA PHE A 6 -0.68 -22.52 -15.92
C PHE A 6 -1.07 -23.10 -14.56
N LYS A 7 -0.22 -22.87 -13.55
CA LYS A 7 -0.50 -23.25 -12.17
C LYS A 7 -0.92 -22.02 -11.39
N ILE A 8 -2.11 -22.07 -10.81
CA ILE A 8 -2.62 -21.07 -9.88
C ILE A 8 -2.80 -21.74 -8.52
N ARG A 9 -2.34 -21.08 -7.45
CA ARG A 9 -2.64 -21.54 -6.09
C ARG A 9 -4.13 -21.43 -5.83
N VAL A 10 -4.74 -22.42 -5.19
CA VAL A 10 -6.17 -22.40 -4.86
C VAL A 10 -6.52 -21.18 -3.99
N GLY A 11 -7.75 -20.68 -4.14
CA GLY A 11 -8.28 -19.63 -3.27
C GLY A 11 -8.30 -20.11 -1.82
N ARG A 12 -7.44 -19.52 -0.99
CA ARG A 12 -7.21 -20.01 0.38
C ARG A 12 -8.21 -19.50 1.43
N GLY A 13 -9.00 -18.48 1.08
CA GLY A 13 -9.96 -17.87 2.00
C GLY A 13 -9.32 -16.85 2.95
N PRO A 14 -9.86 -16.70 4.18
CA PRO A 14 -9.42 -15.69 5.14
C PRO A 14 -7.94 -15.82 5.52
N VAL A 15 -7.28 -14.69 5.75
CA VAL A 15 -6.04 -14.64 6.53
C VAL A 15 -6.36 -15.09 7.95
N LEU A 16 -5.52 -15.90 8.57
CA LEU A 16 -5.74 -16.46 9.90
C LEU A 16 -5.36 -15.46 11.01
N ASP A 17 -5.91 -15.65 12.21
CA ASP A 17 -5.56 -14.79 13.35
C ASP A 17 -4.11 -15.01 13.81
N THR A 18 -3.58 -16.22 13.64
CA THR A 18 -2.17 -16.54 13.88
C THR A 18 -1.26 -15.73 12.97
N GLU A 19 -1.54 -15.70 11.66
CA GLU A 19 -0.81 -14.88 10.70
C GLU A 19 -0.89 -13.39 11.06
N ILE A 20 -2.07 -12.88 11.43
CA ILE A 20 -2.21 -11.48 11.84
C ILE A 20 -1.38 -11.16 13.09
N ARG A 21 -1.26 -12.07 14.06
CA ARG A 21 -0.39 -11.86 15.24
C ARG A 21 1.08 -11.78 14.86
N GLU A 22 1.51 -12.56 13.87
CA GLU A 22 2.89 -12.57 13.39
C GLU A 22 3.24 -11.29 12.63
N VAL A 23 2.35 -10.80 11.76
CA VAL A 23 2.64 -9.66 10.88
C VAL A 23 2.09 -8.32 11.34
N GLY A 24 1.21 -8.29 12.34
CA GLY A 24 0.55 -7.07 12.80
C GLY A 24 1.53 -5.96 13.20
N SER A 25 2.51 -6.30 14.05
CA SER A 25 3.53 -5.33 14.47
C SER A 25 4.44 -4.92 13.31
N PRO A 26 5.06 -5.85 12.55
CA PRO A 26 5.91 -5.48 11.42
C PRO A 26 5.23 -4.61 10.36
N ILE A 27 3.94 -4.83 10.06
CA ILE A 27 3.19 -3.98 9.11
C ILE A 27 2.98 -2.58 9.69
N VAL A 28 2.55 -2.47 10.95
CA VAL A 28 2.23 -1.17 11.57
C VAL A 28 3.47 -0.31 11.82
N LEU A 29 4.61 -0.96 12.09
CA LEU A 29 5.89 -0.27 12.27
C LEU A 29 6.58 0.05 10.93
N GLY A 30 6.08 -0.51 9.82
CA GLY A 30 6.59 -0.32 8.45
C GLY A 30 7.77 -1.23 8.07
N GLU A 31 8.13 -2.21 8.90
CA GLU A 31 9.21 -3.15 8.62
C GLU A 31 8.85 -4.17 7.53
N ILE A 32 7.57 -4.58 7.50
CA ILE A 32 6.96 -5.13 6.29
C ILE A 32 6.47 -3.92 5.47
N PRO A 33 6.98 -3.71 4.24
CA PRO A 33 6.73 -2.48 3.48
C PRO A 33 5.24 -2.19 3.21
N GLY A 34 4.43 -3.25 3.08
CA GLY A 34 2.99 -3.12 2.99
C GLY A 34 2.30 -4.38 2.48
N VAL A 35 0.97 -4.33 2.46
CA VAL A 35 0.11 -5.35 1.86
C VAL A 35 -0.40 -4.85 0.52
N ILE A 36 -0.10 -5.57 -0.56
CA ILE A 36 -0.53 -5.22 -1.91
C ILE A 36 -1.59 -6.20 -2.38
N ALA A 37 -2.68 -5.68 -2.92
CA ALA A 37 -3.80 -6.49 -3.39
C ALA A 37 -4.00 -6.35 -4.91
N TYR A 38 -3.59 -7.35 -5.68
CA TYR A 38 -3.89 -7.43 -7.11
C TYR A 38 -5.27 -8.05 -7.32
N VAL A 39 -6.23 -7.22 -7.70
CA VAL A 39 -7.65 -7.59 -7.77
C VAL A 39 -8.26 -7.08 -9.07
N GLY A 40 -9.53 -7.40 -9.34
CA GLY A 40 -10.26 -6.78 -10.45
C GLY A 40 -10.48 -7.69 -11.64
N CYS A 41 -10.72 -7.05 -12.79
CA CYS A 41 -11.26 -7.67 -14.00
C CYS A 41 -10.17 -7.79 -15.08
N ALA A 42 -10.48 -8.46 -16.20
CA ALA A 42 -9.51 -8.72 -17.27
C ALA A 42 -9.51 -7.68 -18.41
N ASN A 43 -9.80 -6.41 -18.13
CA ASN A 43 -9.76 -5.33 -19.13
C ASN A 43 -8.41 -4.60 -19.11
N TRP A 44 -7.33 -5.36 -19.31
CA TRP A 44 -5.96 -4.87 -19.14
C TRP A 44 -5.59 -3.90 -20.28
N PRO A 45 -4.91 -2.78 -19.98
CA PRO A 45 -4.38 -1.86 -21.00
C PRO A 45 -3.15 -2.43 -21.73
N SER A 46 -2.52 -3.45 -21.13
CA SER A 46 -1.25 -4.04 -21.51
C SER A 46 -1.34 -5.57 -21.37
N PRO A 47 -0.30 -6.34 -21.77
CA PRO A 47 -0.31 -7.79 -21.63
C PRO A 47 -0.61 -8.25 -20.20
N MET A 48 -1.43 -9.29 -20.04
CA MET A 48 -1.88 -9.76 -18.71
C MET A 48 -0.72 -10.19 -17.79
N GLN A 49 0.43 -10.57 -18.37
CA GLN A 49 1.65 -10.90 -17.67
C GLN A 49 2.16 -9.75 -16.79
N ASP A 50 1.81 -8.49 -17.11
CA ASP A 50 2.24 -7.35 -16.31
C ASP A 50 1.69 -7.38 -14.88
N VAL A 51 0.49 -7.95 -14.67
CA VAL A 51 -0.04 -8.17 -13.31
C VAL A 51 0.87 -9.13 -12.53
N GLY A 52 1.34 -10.19 -13.19
CA GLY A 52 2.29 -11.14 -12.61
C GLY A 52 3.68 -10.54 -12.39
N ARG A 53 4.16 -9.70 -13.32
CA ARG A 53 5.43 -8.96 -13.22
C ARG A 53 5.44 -8.02 -12.01
N MET A 54 4.38 -7.23 -11.85
CA MET A 54 4.23 -6.35 -10.68
C MET A 54 4.13 -7.16 -9.38
N ALA A 55 3.33 -8.24 -9.35
CA ALA A 55 3.21 -9.11 -8.20
C ALA A 55 4.56 -9.76 -7.81
N TYR A 56 5.33 -10.21 -8.79
CA TYR A 56 6.66 -10.79 -8.59
C TYR A 56 7.62 -9.78 -7.98
N GLU A 57 7.68 -8.57 -8.53
CA GLU A 57 8.58 -7.52 -8.04
C GLU A 57 8.31 -7.20 -6.57
N PHE A 58 7.03 -7.03 -6.21
CA PHE A 58 6.67 -6.66 -4.85
C PHE A 58 6.84 -7.79 -3.85
N ALA A 59 6.58 -9.04 -4.23
CA ALA A 59 6.89 -10.18 -3.39
C ALA A 59 8.41 -10.30 -3.17
N ARG A 60 9.24 -10.11 -4.21
CA ARG A 60 10.71 -10.08 -4.09
C ARG A 60 11.21 -8.97 -3.18
N ARG A 61 10.55 -7.80 -3.18
CA ARG A 61 10.83 -6.67 -2.27
C ARG A 61 10.33 -6.89 -0.83
N GLY A 62 9.71 -8.03 -0.53
CA GLY A 62 9.25 -8.37 0.82
C GLY A 62 7.89 -7.79 1.19
N TYR A 63 7.11 -7.28 0.24
CA TYR A 63 5.70 -6.96 0.50
C TYR A 63 4.90 -8.24 0.65
N ILE A 64 3.75 -8.16 1.33
CA ILE A 64 2.77 -9.24 1.35
C ILE A 64 1.86 -9.04 0.14
N VAL A 65 1.92 -9.95 -0.83
CA VAL A 65 1.12 -9.85 -2.05
C VAL A 65 -0.11 -10.76 -1.93
N THR A 66 -1.27 -10.16 -2.08
CA THR A 66 -2.56 -10.86 -2.12
C THR A 66 -3.19 -10.70 -3.49
N ALA A 67 -3.94 -11.70 -3.93
CA ALA A 67 -4.64 -11.65 -5.21
C ALA A 67 -6.04 -12.27 -5.14
N THR A 68 -6.96 -11.77 -5.97
CA THR A 68 -8.28 -12.37 -6.18
C THR A 68 -8.69 -12.34 -7.65
N GLY A 69 -9.68 -13.17 -8.00
CA GLY A 69 -10.41 -13.07 -9.26
C GLY A 69 -9.52 -13.18 -10.51
N CYS A 70 -9.78 -12.33 -11.50
CA CYS A 70 -9.05 -12.37 -12.78
C CYS A 70 -7.56 -12.04 -12.60
N SER A 71 -7.20 -11.16 -11.66
CA SER A 71 -5.80 -10.84 -11.36
C SER A 71 -5.06 -12.05 -10.80
N ALA A 72 -5.70 -12.82 -9.90
CA ALA A 72 -5.11 -14.05 -9.39
C ALA A 72 -4.81 -15.06 -10.51
N MET A 73 -5.66 -15.11 -11.54
CA MET A 73 -5.42 -15.92 -12.74
C MET A 73 -4.28 -15.34 -13.59
N ALA A 74 -4.28 -14.03 -13.85
CA ALA A 74 -3.28 -13.35 -14.67
C ALA A 74 -1.86 -13.46 -14.09
N ILE A 75 -1.70 -13.47 -12.76
CA ILE A 75 -0.39 -13.66 -12.12
C ILE A 75 0.29 -14.96 -12.56
N ALA A 76 -0.47 -16.03 -12.82
CA ALA A 76 0.08 -17.32 -13.23
C ALA A 76 0.68 -17.31 -14.66
N PHE A 77 0.35 -16.30 -15.47
CA PHE A 77 0.85 -16.16 -16.85
C PHE A 77 2.26 -15.58 -16.92
N TYR A 78 2.71 -14.89 -15.87
CA TYR A 78 4.09 -14.43 -15.79
C TYR A 78 5.02 -15.59 -15.44
N LYS A 79 6.18 -15.62 -16.10
CA LYS A 79 7.26 -16.57 -15.86
C LYS A 79 8.55 -15.80 -15.59
N ASP A 80 9.28 -16.21 -14.58
CA ASP A 80 10.64 -15.71 -14.32
C ASP A 80 11.64 -16.28 -15.34
N GLU A 81 12.91 -15.92 -15.19
CA GLU A 81 14.01 -16.37 -16.05
C GLU A 81 14.16 -17.91 -16.04
N ASP A 82 13.74 -18.58 -14.96
CA ASP A 82 13.75 -20.04 -14.80
C ASP A 82 12.47 -20.72 -15.29
N GLY A 83 11.51 -19.97 -15.86
CA GLY A 83 10.23 -20.50 -16.33
C GLY A 83 9.21 -20.82 -15.23
N ARG A 84 9.43 -20.35 -14.00
CA ARG A 84 8.55 -20.52 -12.83
C ARG A 84 7.56 -19.38 -12.72
N SER A 85 6.34 -19.69 -12.30
CA SER A 85 5.34 -18.66 -12.00
C SER A 85 5.55 -18.03 -10.62
N PRO A 86 5.03 -16.83 -10.34
CA PRO A 86 5.11 -16.24 -9.00
C PRO A 86 4.54 -17.15 -7.90
N TYR A 87 3.53 -17.98 -8.20
CA TYR A 87 2.97 -18.95 -7.25
C TYR A 87 3.90 -20.15 -6.96
N GLU A 88 4.86 -20.43 -7.84
CA GLU A 88 5.87 -21.47 -7.65
C GLU A 88 7.11 -20.94 -6.92
N VAL A 89 7.39 -19.64 -7.04
CA VAL A 89 8.56 -18.99 -6.43
C VAL A 89 8.29 -18.55 -4.98
N PHE A 90 7.13 -17.93 -4.72
CA PHE A 90 6.86 -17.31 -3.43
C PHE A 90 5.93 -18.16 -2.54
N PRO A 91 6.12 -18.15 -1.20
CA PRO A 91 5.28 -18.87 -0.26
C PRO A 91 3.83 -18.33 -0.23
N GLY A 92 2.90 -19.12 0.32
CA GLY A 92 1.46 -18.78 0.38
C GLY A 92 0.95 -18.24 1.70
N GLU A 93 1.88 -18.00 2.61
CA GLU A 93 1.63 -17.43 3.92
C GLU A 93 1.43 -15.93 3.81
N PHE A 94 0.56 -15.38 4.65
CA PHE A 94 0.39 -13.94 4.78
C PHE A 94 1.56 -13.36 5.60
N ASN A 95 2.74 -13.37 5.00
CA ASN A 95 4.01 -12.93 5.60
C ASN A 95 4.90 -12.21 4.57
N ARG A 96 6.00 -11.62 5.02
CA ARG A 96 6.98 -10.89 4.21
C ARG A 96 7.38 -11.70 2.97
N GLY A 97 7.13 -11.16 1.78
CA GLY A 97 7.45 -11.80 0.50
C GLY A 97 6.52 -12.95 0.10
N GLY A 98 5.43 -13.16 0.84
CA GLY A 98 4.38 -14.11 0.47
C GLY A 98 3.53 -13.61 -0.70
N LEU A 99 3.06 -14.54 -1.54
CA LEU A 99 2.13 -14.29 -2.63
C LEU A 99 0.97 -15.27 -2.55
N LEU A 100 -0.22 -14.78 -2.23
CA LEU A 100 -1.36 -15.64 -1.92
C LEU A 100 -2.62 -15.30 -2.71
N ASN A 101 -3.24 -16.33 -3.30
CA ASN A 101 -4.56 -16.24 -3.90
C ASN A 101 -5.62 -16.39 -2.80
N ILE A 102 -6.29 -15.29 -2.45
CA ILE A 102 -7.35 -15.25 -1.45
C ILE A 102 -8.64 -15.91 -1.95
N GLY A 103 -8.91 -15.85 -3.26
CA GLY A 103 -10.06 -16.51 -3.89
C GLY A 103 -10.72 -15.71 -5.00
N SER A 104 -12.03 -15.89 -5.15
CA SER A 104 -12.83 -15.18 -6.15
C SER A 104 -13.07 -13.71 -5.77
N CYS A 105 -13.77 -12.94 -6.61
CA CYS A 105 -13.99 -11.51 -6.35
C CYS A 105 -14.71 -11.20 -5.02
N VAL A 106 -15.54 -12.11 -4.50
CA VAL A 106 -16.19 -11.92 -3.18
C VAL A 106 -15.20 -12.08 -2.02
N ALA A 107 -14.10 -12.80 -2.24
CA ALA A 107 -13.05 -13.02 -1.26
C ALA A 107 -12.21 -11.75 -1.01
N ASN A 108 -12.41 -10.66 -1.76
CA ASN A 108 -11.83 -9.34 -1.43
C ASN A 108 -12.22 -8.86 -0.03
N ALA A 109 -13.35 -9.32 0.51
CA ALA A 109 -13.74 -9.08 1.90
C ALA A 109 -12.72 -9.61 2.92
N HIS A 110 -11.94 -10.64 2.57
CA HIS A 110 -10.88 -11.16 3.44
C HIS A 110 -9.62 -10.30 3.41
N ILE A 111 -9.37 -9.56 2.32
CA ILE A 111 -8.24 -8.62 2.23
C ILE A 111 -8.49 -7.41 3.14
N THR A 112 -9.66 -6.77 3.01
CA THR A 112 -10.06 -5.70 3.93
C THR A 112 -10.25 -6.23 5.35
N GLY A 113 -10.76 -7.46 5.48
CA GLY A 113 -10.84 -8.19 6.75
C GLY A 113 -9.48 -8.33 7.43
N ALA A 114 -8.39 -8.60 6.69
CA ALA A 114 -7.04 -8.66 7.26
C ALA A 114 -6.62 -7.31 7.86
N ALA A 115 -6.85 -6.19 7.16
CA ALA A 115 -6.56 -4.85 7.70
C ALA A 115 -7.38 -4.53 8.96
N ILE A 116 -8.67 -4.88 8.96
CA ILE A 116 -9.55 -4.74 10.14
C ILE A 116 -9.03 -5.59 11.31
N LYS A 117 -8.59 -6.82 11.03
CA LYS A 117 -8.01 -7.71 12.04
C LYS A 117 -6.67 -7.22 12.57
N ILE A 118 -5.84 -6.54 11.79
CA ILE A 118 -4.62 -5.89 12.33
C ILE A 118 -5.02 -4.86 13.38
N ALA A 119 -5.99 -3.97 13.08
CA ALA A 119 -6.47 -2.99 14.05
C ALA A 119 -7.06 -3.64 15.33
N ASN A 120 -7.79 -4.75 15.18
CA ASN A 120 -8.40 -5.44 16.31
C ASN A 120 -7.43 -6.32 17.12
N ILE A 121 -6.63 -7.16 16.47
CA ILE A 121 -5.79 -8.16 17.14
C ILE A 121 -4.51 -7.50 17.66
N PHE A 122 -3.83 -6.72 16.83
CA PHE A 122 -2.58 -6.08 17.23
C PHE A 122 -2.83 -4.83 18.08
N ALA A 123 -3.69 -3.92 17.62
CA ALA A 123 -3.97 -2.67 18.35
C ALA A 123 -5.16 -2.73 19.30
N ARG A 124 -5.78 -3.91 19.49
CA ARG A 124 -6.86 -4.13 20.46
C ARG A 124 -8.06 -3.19 20.30
N ARG A 125 -8.29 -2.66 19.09
CA ARG A 125 -9.43 -1.77 18.79
C ARG A 125 -10.73 -2.57 18.74
N ARG A 126 -11.80 -2.03 19.35
CA ARG A 126 -13.13 -2.68 19.34
C ARG A 126 -13.75 -2.56 17.95
N LEU A 127 -14.35 -3.65 17.45
CA LEU A 127 -14.96 -3.69 16.10
C LEU A 127 -16.43 -3.26 16.07
N ARG A 128 -17.21 -3.65 17.08
CA ARG A 128 -18.67 -3.47 17.07
C ARG A 128 -19.03 -1.98 17.04
N GLY A 129 -19.69 -1.55 15.95
CA GLY A 129 -20.18 -0.18 15.79
C GLY A 129 -19.09 0.88 15.69
N ASN A 130 -17.84 0.50 15.39
CA ASN A 130 -16.67 1.40 15.50
C ASN A 130 -15.89 1.53 14.18
N TYR A 131 -16.59 1.48 13.06
CA TYR A 131 -15.97 1.45 11.73
C TYR A 131 -15.04 2.66 11.49
N GLU A 132 -15.45 3.84 11.95
CA GLU A 132 -14.71 5.10 11.80
C GLU A 132 -13.30 5.03 12.43
N GLU A 133 -13.19 4.57 13.67
CA GLU A 133 -11.88 4.41 14.35
C GLU A 133 -11.02 3.34 13.68
N ILE A 134 -11.63 2.27 13.17
CA ILE A 134 -10.90 1.23 12.44
C ILE A 134 -10.35 1.78 11.11
N ALA A 135 -11.16 2.56 10.38
CA ALA A 135 -10.72 3.19 9.14
C ALA A 135 -9.62 4.23 9.39
N ASP A 136 -9.77 5.06 10.43
CA ASP A 136 -8.74 6.01 10.88
C ASP A 136 -7.42 5.31 11.24
N TYR A 137 -7.51 4.20 11.98
CA TYR A 137 -6.35 3.37 12.32
C TYR A 137 -5.66 2.82 11.07
N VAL A 138 -6.42 2.24 10.13
CA VAL A 138 -5.87 1.66 8.90
C VAL A 138 -5.23 2.75 8.03
N LEU A 139 -5.89 3.89 7.84
CA LEU A 139 -5.40 5.02 7.06
C LEU A 139 -4.03 5.50 7.54
N HIS A 140 -3.83 5.61 8.85
CA HIS A 140 -2.61 6.21 9.39
C HIS A 140 -1.51 5.20 9.76
N ARG A 141 -1.83 3.91 9.85
CA ARG A 141 -0.93 2.91 10.46
C ARG A 141 -0.72 1.65 9.63
N VAL A 142 -1.62 1.29 8.73
CA VAL A 142 -1.53 0.04 7.97
C VAL A 142 -1.14 0.35 6.53
N GLY A 143 0.15 0.12 6.22
CA GLY A 143 0.67 0.26 4.85
C GLY A 143 0.02 -0.76 3.92
N ALA A 144 -0.84 -0.30 3.03
CA ALA A 144 -1.53 -1.15 2.06
C ALA A 144 -1.90 -0.39 0.79
N CYS A 145 -1.99 -1.10 -0.33
CA CYS A 145 -2.44 -0.56 -1.61
C CYS A 145 -3.17 -1.63 -2.43
N GLY A 146 -4.34 -1.31 -2.96
CA GLY A 146 -5.02 -2.13 -3.96
C GLY A 146 -4.59 -1.78 -5.37
N VAL A 147 -4.49 -2.76 -6.26
CA VAL A 147 -4.20 -2.58 -7.68
C VAL A 147 -5.24 -3.33 -8.49
N ALA A 148 -6.08 -2.58 -9.20
CA ALA A 148 -7.09 -3.09 -10.12
C ALA A 148 -6.77 -2.69 -11.56
N TRP A 149 -5.67 -3.24 -12.08
CA TRP A 149 -5.06 -2.84 -13.36
C TRP A 149 -6.03 -2.94 -14.56
N GLY A 150 -6.94 -3.90 -14.54
CA GLY A 150 -7.89 -4.17 -15.62
C GLY A 150 -9.34 -3.92 -15.20
N ALA A 151 -9.57 -2.99 -14.28
CA ALA A 151 -10.91 -2.70 -13.78
C ALA A 151 -11.86 -2.29 -14.92
N MET A 152 -13.02 -2.96 -15.00
CA MET A 152 -14.12 -2.59 -15.92
C MET A 152 -15.53 -2.68 -15.33
N SER A 153 -15.74 -3.54 -14.33
CA SER A 153 -17.09 -3.81 -13.82
C SER A 153 -17.48 -2.86 -12.68
N GLN A 154 -18.79 -2.62 -12.52
CA GLN A 154 -19.33 -1.89 -11.37
C GLN A 154 -18.93 -2.54 -10.03
N LYS A 155 -18.72 -3.87 -9.99
CA LYS A 155 -18.17 -4.57 -8.83
C LYS A 155 -16.77 -4.08 -8.47
N ALA A 156 -15.92 -3.80 -9.45
CA ALA A 156 -14.58 -3.28 -9.19
C ALA A 156 -14.64 -1.89 -8.55
N ALA A 157 -15.53 -1.02 -9.05
CA ALA A 157 -15.76 0.31 -8.46
C ALA A 157 -16.30 0.24 -7.02
N SER A 158 -17.23 -0.67 -6.72
CA SER A 158 -17.75 -0.85 -5.36
C SER A 158 -16.70 -1.43 -4.40
N ILE A 159 -15.87 -2.40 -4.85
CA ILE A 159 -14.77 -2.95 -4.07
C ILE A 159 -13.74 -1.86 -3.76
N ALA A 160 -13.33 -1.08 -4.77
CA ALA A 160 -12.40 0.04 -4.57
C ALA A 160 -12.95 1.06 -3.57
N THR A 161 -14.22 1.44 -3.71
CA THR A 161 -14.88 2.36 -2.77
C THR A 161 -14.91 1.79 -1.34
N GLY A 162 -15.13 0.49 -1.18
CA GLY A 162 -15.05 -0.19 0.12
C GLY A 162 -13.66 -0.10 0.75
N CYS A 163 -12.60 -0.32 -0.02
CA CYS A 163 -11.21 -0.14 0.41
C CYS A 163 -10.94 1.31 0.82
N ASN A 164 -11.39 2.28 0.02
CA ASN A 164 -11.17 3.70 0.31
C ASN A 164 -11.85 4.14 1.61
N ARG A 165 -13.07 3.64 1.86
CA ARG A 165 -13.79 3.92 3.11
C ARG A 165 -13.02 3.38 4.33
N LEU A 166 -12.16 2.38 4.15
CA LEU A 166 -11.28 1.83 5.18
C LEU A 166 -9.90 2.51 5.22
N GLY A 167 -9.68 3.58 4.46
CA GLY A 167 -8.38 4.26 4.40
C GLY A 167 -7.33 3.53 3.55
N ILE A 168 -7.75 2.58 2.71
CA ILE A 168 -6.85 1.84 1.82
C ILE A 168 -6.89 2.48 0.42
N PRO A 169 -5.74 2.97 -0.10
CA PRO A 169 -5.65 3.52 -1.44
C PRO A 169 -5.75 2.44 -2.51
N VAL A 170 -6.27 2.80 -3.67
CA VAL A 170 -6.47 1.90 -4.82
C VAL A 170 -5.96 2.56 -6.09
N ILE A 171 -5.10 1.85 -6.81
CA ILE A 171 -4.69 2.18 -8.17
C ILE A 171 -5.56 1.41 -9.15
N VAL A 172 -6.07 2.08 -10.17
CA VAL A 172 -6.72 1.46 -11.32
C VAL A 172 -5.88 1.70 -12.57
N GLY A 173 -5.93 0.79 -13.55
CA GLY A 173 -5.31 1.05 -14.84
C GLY A 173 -6.07 2.10 -15.67
N PRO A 174 -5.60 2.45 -16.87
CA PRO A 174 -6.11 3.55 -17.70
C PRO A 174 -7.62 3.49 -17.93
N GLN A 175 -8.15 2.27 -18.14
CA GLN A 175 -9.59 2.06 -18.38
C GLN A 175 -10.45 2.41 -17.16
N GLY A 176 -9.87 2.40 -15.95
CA GLY A 176 -10.54 2.80 -14.72
C GLY A 176 -10.88 4.29 -14.64
N SER A 177 -10.23 5.14 -15.45
CA SER A 177 -10.63 6.57 -15.60
C SER A 177 -12.11 6.74 -15.98
N LYS A 178 -12.68 5.74 -16.66
CA LYS A 178 -14.10 5.71 -17.08
C LYS A 178 -15.09 5.58 -15.92
N TYR A 179 -14.63 5.33 -14.69
CA TYR A 179 -15.48 5.41 -13.49
C TYR A 179 -15.80 6.85 -13.06
N ARG A 180 -15.22 7.87 -13.72
CA ARG A 180 -15.55 9.30 -13.62
C ARG A 180 -15.19 10.00 -12.30
N ARG A 181 -14.79 9.27 -11.26
CA ARG A 181 -14.44 9.86 -9.95
C ARG A 181 -13.14 9.26 -9.41
N LEU A 182 -12.20 10.15 -9.11
CA LEU A 182 -10.93 9.84 -8.47
C LEU A 182 -10.84 10.60 -7.14
N TYR A 183 -9.97 10.15 -6.24
CA TYR A 183 -9.73 10.78 -4.94
C TYR A 183 -8.25 11.15 -4.86
N LEU A 184 -7.94 12.30 -5.46
CA LEU A 184 -6.59 12.82 -5.58
C LEU A 184 -6.36 13.88 -4.50
N GLY A 185 -5.35 13.67 -3.66
CA GLY A 185 -4.79 14.72 -2.81
C GLY A 185 -3.97 15.72 -3.63
N ARG A 186 -3.79 16.91 -3.06
CA ARG A 186 -2.95 17.99 -3.63
C ARG A 186 -1.83 18.28 -2.64
N ILE A 187 -0.60 17.92 -2.97
CA ILE A 187 0.54 18.01 -2.05
C ILE A 187 0.82 19.43 -1.52
N GLU A 188 0.41 20.45 -2.26
CA GLU A 188 0.50 21.87 -1.88
C GLU A 188 -0.47 22.23 -0.73
N ASP A 189 -1.55 21.46 -0.56
CA ASP A 189 -2.59 21.66 0.44
C ASP A 189 -2.17 21.02 1.77
N LYS A 190 -1.28 21.72 2.50
CA LYS A 190 -0.75 21.25 3.78
C LYS A 190 -1.83 21.01 4.84
N GLU A 191 -2.95 21.73 4.78
CA GLU A 191 -4.06 21.58 5.73
C GLU A 191 -4.74 20.22 5.55
N SER A 192 -4.98 19.80 4.31
CA SER A 192 -5.54 18.47 4.01
C SER A 192 -4.64 17.31 4.48
N PHE A 193 -3.35 17.56 4.68
CA PHE A 193 -2.39 16.61 5.25
C PHE A 193 -1.97 16.94 6.68
N SER A 194 -2.78 17.72 7.41
CA SER A 194 -2.59 18.00 8.82
C SER A 194 -3.69 17.35 9.65
N VAL A 195 -3.31 16.49 10.60
CA VAL A 195 -4.23 15.72 11.45
C VAL A 195 -3.90 15.91 12.92
N TRP A 196 -4.74 15.42 13.82
CA TRP A 196 -4.46 15.50 15.26
C TRP A 196 -3.41 14.48 15.68
N ASP A 197 -2.44 14.86 16.50
CA ASP A 197 -1.70 13.91 17.33
C ASP A 197 -2.52 13.63 18.60
N ALA A 198 -3.06 12.42 18.70
CA ALA A 198 -3.90 11.99 19.82
C ALA A 198 -3.20 12.10 21.19
N ARG A 199 -1.86 12.14 21.24
CA ARG A 199 -1.10 12.28 22.50
C ARG A 199 -0.98 13.72 22.97
N THR A 200 -0.95 14.69 22.06
CA THR A 200 -0.70 16.11 22.39
C THR A 200 -1.93 16.99 22.16
N GLY A 201 -2.88 16.54 21.34
CA GLY A 201 -4.03 17.34 20.92
C GLY A 201 -3.68 18.45 19.92
N GLN A 202 -2.45 18.48 19.38
CA GLN A 202 -2.04 19.47 18.40
C GLN A 202 -2.24 18.95 16.97
N LYS A 203 -2.52 19.85 16.03
CA LYS A 203 -2.49 19.52 14.60
C LYS A 203 -1.04 19.39 14.14
N VAL A 204 -0.72 18.31 13.46
CA VAL A 204 0.60 17.97 12.94
C VAL A 204 0.51 17.63 11.46
N PHE A 205 1.47 18.10 10.67
CA PHE A 205 1.59 17.73 9.26
C PHE A 205 2.13 16.31 9.13
N ILE A 206 1.44 15.45 8.40
CA ILE A 206 1.76 14.02 8.25
C ILE A 206 2.39 13.65 6.91
N GLY A 207 2.49 14.62 5.99
CA GLY A 207 2.91 14.39 4.61
C GLY A 207 1.86 13.66 3.76
N PRO A 208 2.08 13.52 2.45
CA PRO A 208 1.17 12.86 1.51
C PRO A 208 1.23 11.32 1.62
N ALA A 209 0.85 10.79 2.78
CA ALA A 209 0.99 9.37 3.15
C ALA A 209 -0.34 8.77 3.65
N PRO A 210 -1.22 8.22 2.78
CA PRO A 210 -1.12 8.21 1.32
C PRO A 210 -1.63 9.52 0.68
N GLU A 211 -1.06 9.89 -0.47
CA GLU A 211 -1.48 11.08 -1.22
C GLU A 211 -2.85 10.95 -1.88
N HIS A 212 -3.18 9.75 -2.35
CA HIS A 212 -4.38 9.48 -3.13
C HIS A 212 -5.10 8.28 -2.55
N LEU A 213 -6.43 8.31 -2.59
CA LEU A 213 -7.24 7.12 -2.28
C LEU A 213 -7.67 6.39 -3.55
N VAL A 214 -7.86 7.09 -4.67
CA VAL A 214 -8.10 6.47 -5.99
C VAL A 214 -7.26 7.19 -7.02
N TYR A 215 -6.34 6.44 -7.64
CA TYR A 215 -5.41 6.95 -8.64
C TYR A 215 -5.47 6.11 -9.91
N VAL A 216 -5.31 6.76 -11.07
CA VAL A 216 -5.20 6.06 -12.37
C VAL A 216 -3.73 6.07 -12.75
N ALA A 217 -3.15 4.89 -12.91
CA ALA A 217 -1.82 4.75 -13.50
C ALA A 217 -1.94 4.37 -14.98
N GLU A 218 -1.13 5.02 -15.81
CA GLU A 218 -1.10 4.83 -17.26
C GLU A 218 -0.18 3.70 -17.69
N THR A 219 0.96 3.54 -16.98
CA THR A 219 1.96 2.51 -17.26
C THR A 219 2.20 1.60 -16.05
N VAL A 220 2.81 0.44 -16.31
CA VAL A 220 3.16 -0.52 -15.27
C VAL A 220 4.22 0.05 -14.35
N GLU A 221 5.18 0.78 -14.91
CA GLU A 221 6.27 1.44 -14.21
C GLU A 221 5.72 2.48 -13.22
N GLU A 222 4.78 3.32 -13.69
CA GLU A 222 4.07 4.28 -12.85
C GLU A 222 3.25 3.59 -11.76
N CYS A 223 2.51 2.53 -12.12
CA CYS A 223 1.74 1.75 -11.16
C CYS A 223 2.63 1.18 -10.05
N MET A 224 3.82 0.69 -10.39
CA MET A 224 4.77 0.16 -9.40
C MET A 224 5.30 1.25 -8.48
N VAL A 225 5.71 2.40 -9.02
CA VAL A 225 6.18 3.53 -8.21
C VAL A 225 5.11 4.00 -7.23
N TRP A 226 3.88 4.19 -7.71
CA TRP A 226 2.77 4.60 -6.86
C TRP A 226 2.36 3.53 -5.85
N THR A 227 2.45 2.25 -6.20
CA THR A 227 2.15 1.16 -5.25
C THR A 227 3.08 1.23 -4.03
N ALA A 228 4.38 1.47 -4.25
CA ALA A 228 5.34 1.65 -3.15
C ALA A 228 5.04 2.90 -2.32
N LYS A 229 4.84 4.05 -2.98
CA LYS A 229 4.53 5.33 -2.32
C LYS A 229 3.26 5.26 -1.48
N LEU A 230 2.18 4.71 -2.03
CA LEU A 230 0.88 4.62 -1.36
C LEU A 230 0.86 3.62 -0.20
N CYS A 231 1.94 2.88 0.05
CA CYS A 231 2.11 2.08 1.26
C CYS A 231 2.77 2.84 2.42
N ILE A 232 3.35 4.03 2.18
CA ILE A 232 3.93 4.87 3.23
C ILE A 232 2.82 5.37 4.17
N ARG A 233 3.08 5.35 5.47
CA ARG A 233 2.13 5.76 6.50
C ARG A 233 2.74 6.75 7.47
N PRO A 234 1.98 7.69 8.03
CA PRO A 234 2.51 8.70 8.94
C PRO A 234 3.15 8.08 10.18
N ASN A 235 2.56 6.99 10.68
CA ASN A 235 3.03 6.28 11.88
C ASN A 235 4.24 5.36 11.64
N ASP A 236 4.76 5.23 10.42
CA ASP A 236 5.94 4.39 10.18
C ASP A 236 7.06 4.75 11.17
N THR A 237 7.69 3.74 11.78
CA THR A 237 8.90 3.99 12.58
C THR A 237 10.01 4.52 11.68
N THR A 238 11.09 5.03 12.26
CA THR A 238 12.27 5.44 11.47
C THR A 238 12.80 4.32 10.59
N LYS A 239 12.95 3.12 11.15
CA LYS A 239 13.35 1.92 10.40
C LYS A 239 12.35 1.57 9.29
N GLY A 240 11.05 1.57 9.60
CA GLY A 240 10.02 1.26 8.62
C GLY A 240 9.91 2.28 7.50
N ARG A 241 10.00 3.57 7.82
CA ARG A 241 10.01 4.66 6.85
C ARG A 241 11.21 4.55 5.93
N MET A 242 12.40 4.30 6.48
CA MET A 242 13.61 4.06 5.70
C MET A 242 13.42 2.90 4.71
N ILE A 243 12.87 1.76 5.14
CA ILE A 243 12.59 0.62 4.25
C ILE A 243 11.65 1.01 3.11
N LYS A 244 10.54 1.69 3.41
CA LYS A 244 9.56 2.09 2.38
C LYS A 244 10.11 3.14 1.43
N LEU A 245 10.87 4.10 1.94
CA LEU A 245 11.56 5.10 1.13
C LEU A 245 12.63 4.47 0.24
N THR A 246 13.35 3.45 0.71
CA THR A 246 14.29 2.70 -0.14
C THR A 246 13.56 2.14 -1.35
N HIS A 247 12.44 1.44 -1.17
CA HIS A 247 11.69 0.88 -2.30
C HIS A 247 11.12 1.96 -3.21
N TYR A 248 10.58 3.05 -2.66
CA TYR A 248 10.03 4.14 -3.45
C TYR A 248 11.11 4.82 -4.29
N VAL A 249 12.23 5.20 -3.67
CA VAL A 249 13.35 5.87 -4.33
C VAL A 249 13.98 4.95 -5.37
N GLU A 250 14.22 3.67 -5.06
CA GLU A 250 14.78 2.70 -6.02
C GLU A 250 13.90 2.54 -7.25
N LEU A 251 12.59 2.32 -7.07
CA LEU A 251 11.66 2.16 -8.20
C LEU A 251 11.59 3.45 -9.03
N TYR A 252 11.50 4.59 -8.36
CA TYR A 252 11.42 5.88 -9.02
C TYR A 252 12.70 6.18 -9.81
N LYS A 253 13.89 5.95 -9.23
CA LYS A 253 15.17 6.10 -9.92
C LYS A 253 15.32 5.11 -11.07
N HIS A 254 14.93 3.85 -10.87
CA HIS A 254 15.04 2.83 -11.90
C HIS A 254 14.22 3.18 -13.15
N PHE A 255 12.99 3.67 -12.97
CA PHE A 255 12.10 3.98 -14.09
C PHE A 255 12.21 5.42 -14.63
N TYR A 256 12.61 6.38 -13.80
CA TYR A 256 12.63 7.81 -14.17
C TYR A 256 14.01 8.48 -14.09
N GLY A 257 15.06 7.76 -13.67
CA GLY A 257 16.45 8.25 -13.68
C GLY A 257 16.76 9.41 -12.74
N ARG A 258 15.87 9.74 -11.80
CA ARG A 258 16.00 10.91 -10.89
C ARG A 258 15.37 10.63 -9.53
N LEU A 259 15.58 11.50 -8.54
CA LEU A 259 14.89 11.41 -7.24
C LEU A 259 13.42 11.88 -7.31
N PRO A 260 12.54 11.36 -6.43
CA PRO A 260 11.18 11.88 -6.29
C PRO A 260 11.16 13.31 -5.78
N LYS A 261 10.37 14.19 -6.40
CA LYS A 261 10.30 15.62 -6.03
C LYS A 261 9.65 15.87 -4.66
N ASP A 262 8.75 14.99 -4.26
CA ASP A 262 7.99 15.04 -3.02
C ASP A 262 8.70 14.38 -1.83
N LEU A 263 9.93 13.89 -2.03
CA LEU A 263 10.74 13.30 -0.97
C LEU A 263 10.90 14.21 0.27
N PRO A 264 11.04 15.55 0.16
CA PRO A 264 11.10 16.43 1.33
C PRO A 264 9.84 16.38 2.20
N MET A 265 8.69 15.98 1.64
CA MET A 265 7.43 15.84 2.39
C MET A 265 7.30 14.48 3.10
N LEU A 266 8.16 13.51 2.77
CA LEU A 266 8.09 12.13 3.26
C LEU A 266 9.25 11.77 4.21
N VAL A 267 10.37 12.49 4.14
CA VAL A 267 11.50 12.37 5.08
C VAL A 267 11.24 13.27 6.29
N ARG A 268 11.11 12.69 7.49
CA ARG A 268 10.89 13.48 8.71
C ARG A 268 12.20 13.87 9.35
N THR A 269 13.18 12.97 9.37
CA THR A 269 14.52 13.22 9.91
C THR A 269 15.55 12.51 9.04
N GLU A 270 16.84 12.82 9.22
CA GLU A 270 17.91 12.15 8.48
C GLU A 270 17.92 10.62 8.67
N ALA A 271 17.37 10.14 9.79
CA ALA A 271 17.32 8.71 10.08
C ALA A 271 16.27 7.96 9.23
N ASP A 272 15.33 8.67 8.61
CA ASP A 272 14.40 8.09 7.62
C ASP A 272 15.08 7.86 6.26
N ILE A 273 16.27 8.43 6.01
CA ILE A 273 16.90 8.41 4.69
C ILE A 273 17.48 7.02 4.38
N PRO A 274 17.19 6.43 3.20
CA PRO A 274 17.81 5.19 2.73
C PRO A 274 19.34 5.23 2.78
N ILE A 275 19.95 4.25 3.45
CA ILE A 275 21.41 4.18 3.64
C ILE A 275 22.15 4.22 2.30
N THR A 276 21.68 3.44 1.31
CA THR A 276 22.31 3.32 -0.01
C THR A 276 22.36 4.63 -0.80
N TYR A 277 21.43 5.55 -0.55
CA TYR A 277 21.29 6.82 -1.28
C TYR A 277 21.46 8.02 -0.36
N LYS A 278 22.11 7.84 0.79
CA LYS A 278 22.09 8.82 1.88
C LYS A 278 22.64 10.19 1.46
N ASP A 279 23.82 10.19 0.85
CA ASP A 279 24.50 11.45 0.48
C ASP A 279 23.72 12.20 -0.60
N GLU A 280 23.29 11.48 -1.64
CA GLU A 280 22.50 12.03 -2.74
C GLU A 280 21.15 12.62 -2.27
N ILE A 281 20.44 11.89 -1.39
CA ILE A 281 19.17 12.36 -0.85
C ILE A 281 19.40 13.56 0.08
N LEU A 282 20.44 13.55 0.92
CA LEU A 282 20.74 14.70 1.78
C LEU A 282 21.08 15.96 0.98
N GLU A 283 21.83 15.82 -0.11
CA GLU A 283 22.11 16.94 -1.01
C GLU A 283 20.83 17.48 -1.64
N PHE A 284 19.97 16.59 -2.14
CA PHE A 284 18.66 16.96 -2.69
C PHE A 284 17.76 17.66 -1.67
N LEU A 285 17.65 17.13 -0.44
CA LEU A 285 16.85 17.72 0.63
C LEU A 285 17.37 19.13 1.01
N LYS A 286 18.69 19.31 1.12
CA LYS A 286 19.29 20.63 1.39
C LYS A 286 19.03 21.63 0.28
N ALA A 287 19.09 21.21 -0.98
CA ALA A 287 18.78 22.06 -2.13
C ALA A 287 17.31 22.53 -2.13
N GLU A 288 16.39 21.69 -1.65
CA GLU A 288 14.95 21.99 -1.51
C GLU A 288 14.61 22.74 -0.19
N GLY A 289 15.62 23.13 0.60
CA GLY A 289 15.41 23.86 1.87
C GLY A 289 14.71 23.02 2.94
N TRP A 290 14.86 21.69 2.91
CA TRP A 290 14.27 20.80 3.88
C TRP A 290 14.91 20.95 5.27
N GLU A 291 14.06 20.93 6.30
CA GLU A 291 14.47 20.90 7.71
C GLU A 291 13.89 19.67 8.43
N PRO A 292 14.63 19.04 9.34
CA PRO A 292 14.11 17.94 10.15
C PRO A 292 12.86 18.34 10.95
N HIS A 293 11.87 17.45 10.99
CA HIS A 293 10.64 17.66 11.73
C HIS A 293 10.92 17.69 13.24
N PRO A 294 10.42 18.69 14.00
CA PRO A 294 10.74 18.85 15.43
C PRO A 294 10.17 17.73 16.31
N GLN A 295 9.08 17.09 15.87
CA GLN A 295 8.42 15.97 16.56
C GLN A 295 8.16 14.82 15.58
N PRO A 296 9.12 13.92 15.33
CA PRO A 296 9.00 12.92 14.25
C PRO A 296 8.09 11.73 14.59
N SER A 297 7.86 11.49 15.88
CA SER A 297 6.90 10.50 16.37
C SER A 297 5.56 11.18 16.59
N ILE A 298 4.50 10.61 16.02
CA ILE A 298 3.12 11.12 16.06
C ILE A 298 2.14 9.97 16.38
N ASP A 299 1.01 10.27 17.05
CA ASP A 299 -0.16 9.37 17.14
C ASP A 299 -1.30 9.95 16.28
N PRO A 300 -1.20 9.86 14.94
CA PRO A 300 -2.10 10.54 14.02
C PRO A 300 -3.54 10.00 14.09
N THR A 301 -4.50 10.92 14.09
CA THR A 301 -5.93 10.63 13.96
C THR A 301 -6.68 11.80 13.34
N LEU A 302 -7.71 11.49 12.55
CA LEU A 302 -8.71 12.46 12.09
C LEU A 302 -9.83 12.66 13.12
N LEU A 303 -9.83 11.90 14.21
CA LEU A 303 -10.94 11.83 15.16
C LEU A 303 -10.61 12.55 16.46
N GLU A 304 -11.20 13.73 16.66
CA GLU A 304 -11.02 14.52 17.88
C GLU A 304 -11.37 13.74 19.15
N ARG A 305 -12.38 12.86 19.08
CA ARG A 305 -12.79 12.01 20.20
C ARG A 305 -11.72 11.02 20.68
N LEU A 306 -10.63 10.84 19.92
CA LEU A 306 -9.51 9.96 20.28
C LEU A 306 -8.34 10.70 20.93
N ILE A 307 -8.39 12.04 21.01
CA ILE A 307 -7.39 12.85 21.70
C ILE A 307 -7.41 12.51 23.20
N ARG A 308 -6.23 12.19 23.75
CA ARG A 308 -6.07 11.69 25.13
C ARG A 308 -5.83 12.78 26.15
N VAL A 309 -5.35 13.95 25.71
CA VAL A 309 -5.20 15.13 26.57
C VAL A 309 -6.59 15.71 26.76
N LYS A 310 -7.02 15.85 28.02
CA LYS A 310 -8.23 16.60 28.34
C LYS A 310 -7.88 18.08 28.28
N VAL A 311 -8.61 18.83 27.46
CA VAL A 311 -8.70 20.30 27.59
C VAL A 311 -9.43 20.63 28.88
#